data_AF-A0A4R4U501-F1
#
_entry.id   AF-A0A4R4U501-F1
#
_cell.length_a   1.000
_cell.length_b   1.000
_cell.length_c   1.000
_cell.angle_alpha   90.00
_cell.angle_beta   90.00
_cell.angle_gamma   90.00
#
_symmetry.space_group_name_H-M   'P 1'
#
loop_
_entity.id
_entity.type
_entity.pdbx_description
1 polymer ?
#
loop_
_entity_poly.entity_id
_entity_poly.type
_entity_poly.pdbx_seq_one_letter_code
_entity_poly.pdbx_strand_id
1 'polypeptide(L)'
;MSTDALLRELLVRQLDHWLPGALHRSRRATLALAYAGDAGTAEAALRVVADFADRLRGRRLTVLVLAGGGPDLPARLGPVEATLPADVAVHVVPGDPSRLPVALKAAGAAGAPLLTVAEGADPAPALLAAAATGRPAELLLTAERPVAFRAALTTAGFRLAAEVELVPADGSPTRVVAFGTNLDKSLEAFKDALWDVDEGAGVRYRDPADPAGALLDISPRPEPGPLRRELLAELARSGPRTVTELRRHTATATAYRAADTVAAVTDLLHSGAVRRDPVDGRLGGDVVISAPTARTGH
;
A
#
# COMPACT_ATOMS: atom_id res chain seq x y z
N MET A 1 6.41 -18.22 5.55
CA MET A 1 6.35 -17.33 4.37
C MET A 1 7.59 -16.45 4.38
N SER A 2 8.30 -16.32 3.25
CA SER A 2 9.40 -15.36 3.10
C SER A 2 8.88 -13.96 2.77
N THR A 3 9.71 -12.92 2.95
CA THR A 3 9.40 -11.54 2.55
C THR A 3 8.97 -11.45 1.08
N ASP A 4 9.68 -12.12 0.17
CA ASP A 4 9.33 -12.08 -1.25
C ASP A 4 7.98 -12.74 -1.55
N ALA A 5 7.62 -13.80 -0.83
CA ALA A 5 6.32 -14.44 -0.98
C ALA A 5 5.18 -13.52 -0.51
N LEU A 6 5.39 -12.83 0.62
CA LEU A 6 4.45 -11.85 1.15
C LEU A 6 4.26 -10.66 0.18
N LEU A 7 5.35 -10.12 -0.38
CA LEU A 7 5.30 -9.03 -1.35
C LEU A 7 4.54 -9.42 -2.63
N ARG A 8 4.75 -10.66 -3.11
CA ARG A 8 4.00 -11.17 -4.25
C ARG A 8 2.52 -11.33 -3.95
N GLU A 9 2.15 -11.83 -2.77
CA GLU A 9 0.74 -11.93 -2.37
C GLU A 9 0.08 -10.55 -2.28
N LEU A 10 0.78 -9.58 -1.68
CA LEU A 10 0.31 -8.20 -1.58
C LEU A 10 0.11 -7.58 -2.98
N LEU A 11 1.03 -7.81 -3.92
CA LEU A 11 0.88 -7.38 -5.30
C LEU A 11 -0.35 -7.99 -5.98
N VAL A 12 -0.56 -9.30 -5.82
CA VAL A 12 -1.72 -10.00 -6.40
C VAL A 12 -3.01 -9.36 -5.90
N ARG A 13 -3.17 -9.19 -4.59
CA ARG A 13 -4.35 -8.54 -3.99
C ARG A 13 -4.53 -7.09 -4.44
N GLN A 14 -3.43 -6.35 -4.57
CA GLN A 14 -3.48 -4.98 -5.07
C GLN A 14 -3.94 -4.93 -6.54
N LEU A 15 -3.51 -5.87 -7.38
CA LEU A 15 -3.94 -5.96 -8.77
C LEU A 15 -5.40 -6.36 -8.91
N ASP A 16 -5.87 -7.32 -8.09
CA ASP A 16 -7.28 -7.72 -8.03
C ASP A 16 -8.19 -6.53 -7.70
N HIS A 17 -7.75 -5.64 -6.81
CA HIS A 17 -8.45 -4.40 -6.51
C HIS A 17 -8.34 -3.36 -7.64
N TRP A 18 -7.12 -3.13 -8.14
CA TRP A 18 -6.83 -2.03 -9.04
C TRP A 18 -7.41 -2.23 -10.45
N LEU A 19 -7.25 -3.43 -11.04
CA LEU A 19 -7.59 -3.71 -12.43
C LEU A 19 -9.06 -3.39 -12.76
N PRO A 20 -10.06 -3.90 -12.01
CA PRO A 20 -11.47 -3.55 -12.23
C PRO A 20 -11.73 -2.05 -12.19
N GLY A 21 -11.13 -1.36 -11.22
CA GLY A 21 -11.29 0.08 -11.04
C GLY A 21 -10.65 0.88 -12.18
N ALA A 22 -9.46 0.48 -12.63
CA ALA A 22 -8.75 1.12 -13.74
C ALA A 22 -9.53 1.00 -15.05
N LEU A 23 -9.99 -0.21 -15.38
CA LEU A 23 -10.71 -0.50 -16.62
C LEU A 23 -12.12 0.10 -16.64
N HIS A 24 -12.73 0.31 -15.47
CA HIS A 24 -13.99 1.05 -15.38
C HIS A 24 -13.81 2.53 -15.70
N ARG A 25 -12.72 3.15 -15.22
CA ARG A 25 -12.47 4.60 -15.36
C ARG A 25 -11.95 5.00 -16.74
N SER A 26 -11.26 4.12 -17.45
CA SER A 26 -10.60 4.44 -18.71
C SER A 26 -10.63 3.27 -19.69
N ARG A 27 -10.53 3.57 -20.99
CA ARG A 27 -10.31 2.55 -22.03
C ARG A 27 -8.86 2.12 -22.15
N ARG A 28 -7.95 2.84 -21.51
CA ARG A 28 -6.52 2.53 -21.46
C ARG A 28 -6.01 2.59 -20.03
N ALA A 29 -5.16 1.66 -19.63
CA ALA A 29 -4.49 1.66 -18.33
C ALA A 29 -3.05 1.16 -18.49
N THR A 30 -2.19 1.52 -17.55
CA THR A 30 -0.79 1.08 -17.54
C THR A 30 -0.43 0.45 -16.20
N LEU A 31 0.16 -0.73 -16.25
CA LEU A 31 0.84 -1.38 -15.15
C LEU A 31 2.34 -1.32 -15.42
N ALA A 32 3.11 -0.73 -14.52
CA ALA A 32 4.57 -0.69 -14.64
C ALA A 32 5.20 -1.45 -13.49
N LEU A 33 6.00 -2.47 -13.82
CA LEU A 33 6.73 -3.32 -12.88
C LEU A 33 8.21 -3.01 -13.05
N ALA A 34 8.86 -2.49 -12.02
CA ALA A 34 10.27 -2.13 -12.04
C ALA A 34 11.00 -2.79 -10.88
N TYR A 35 11.95 -3.69 -11.15
CA TYR A 35 12.63 -4.45 -10.11
C TYR A 35 14.07 -4.77 -10.51
N ALA A 36 14.96 -4.84 -9.51
CA ALA A 36 16.37 -5.19 -9.72
C ALA A 36 16.65 -6.71 -9.72
N GLY A 37 15.65 -7.54 -9.37
CA GLY A 37 15.80 -8.97 -9.09
C GLY A 37 15.05 -9.94 -10.01
N ASP A 38 14.54 -11.02 -9.42
CA ASP A 38 13.89 -12.14 -10.12
C ASP A 38 12.56 -11.75 -10.81
N ALA A 39 12.22 -12.48 -11.88
CA ALA A 39 11.00 -12.27 -12.66
C ALA A 39 9.69 -12.69 -11.96
N GLY A 40 9.75 -13.33 -10.79
CA GLY A 40 8.58 -13.87 -10.09
C GLY A 40 7.46 -12.84 -9.87
N THR A 41 7.81 -11.57 -9.62
CA THR A 41 6.84 -10.46 -9.50
C THR A 41 6.11 -10.20 -10.81
N ALA A 42 6.83 -10.16 -11.93
CA ALA A 42 6.23 -9.97 -13.25
C ALA A 42 5.36 -11.15 -13.67
N GLU A 43 5.82 -12.38 -13.44
CA GLU A 43 5.01 -13.56 -13.74
C GLU A 43 3.71 -13.59 -12.90
N ALA A 44 3.79 -13.29 -11.60
CA ALA A 44 2.61 -13.22 -10.74
C ALA A 44 1.62 -12.16 -11.22
N ALA A 45 2.11 -10.97 -11.56
CA ALA A 45 1.27 -9.90 -12.10
C ALA A 45 0.58 -10.29 -13.41
N LEU A 46 1.31 -10.89 -14.35
CA LEU A 46 0.75 -11.31 -15.64
C LEU A 46 -0.30 -12.43 -15.48
N ARG A 47 -0.11 -13.34 -14.52
CA ARG A 47 -1.14 -14.35 -14.19
C ARG A 47 -2.44 -13.71 -13.72
N VAL A 48 -2.36 -12.73 -12.82
CA VAL A 48 -3.55 -11.96 -12.40
C VAL A 48 -4.19 -11.27 -13.60
N VAL A 49 -3.41 -10.61 -14.46
CA VAL A 49 -3.95 -9.98 -15.68
C VAL A 49 -4.68 -10.99 -16.57
N ALA A 50 -4.15 -12.21 -16.72
CA ALA A 50 -4.79 -13.28 -17.48
C ALA A 50 -6.15 -13.68 -16.87
N ASP A 51 -6.29 -13.70 -15.55
CA ASP A 51 -7.55 -13.99 -14.86
C ASP A 51 -8.63 -12.91 -15.13
N PHE A 52 -8.22 -11.70 -15.51
CA PHE A 52 -9.12 -10.62 -15.93
C PHE A 52 -9.36 -10.55 -17.45
N ALA A 53 -8.91 -11.53 -18.25
CA ALA A 53 -8.95 -11.49 -19.71
C ALA A 53 -10.34 -11.15 -20.29
N ASP A 54 -11.41 -11.76 -19.76
CA ASP A 54 -12.77 -11.50 -20.25
C ASP A 54 -13.25 -10.06 -20.00
N ARG A 55 -12.69 -9.38 -19.00
CA ARG A 55 -13.05 -8.00 -18.63
C ARG A 55 -12.23 -6.96 -19.38
N LEU A 56 -11.22 -7.38 -20.12
CA LEU A 56 -10.33 -6.53 -20.92
C LEU A 56 -10.85 -6.25 -22.34
N ARG A 57 -11.95 -6.89 -22.77
CA ARG A 57 -12.50 -6.71 -24.13
C ARG A 57 -12.76 -5.24 -24.44
N GLY A 58 -12.07 -4.71 -25.45
CA GLY A 58 -12.19 -3.32 -25.88
C GLY A 58 -11.53 -2.30 -24.94
N ARG A 59 -10.66 -2.76 -24.04
CA ARG A 59 -9.89 -1.97 -23.07
C ARG A 59 -8.41 -2.31 -23.20
N ARG A 60 -7.56 -1.34 -23.49
CA ARG A 60 -6.12 -1.55 -23.65
C ARG A 60 -5.40 -1.52 -22.31
N LEU A 61 -4.68 -2.58 -21.98
CA LEU A 61 -3.76 -2.60 -20.85
C LEU A 61 -2.33 -2.69 -21.38
N THR A 62 -1.50 -1.73 -20.99
CA THR A 62 -0.06 -1.79 -21.26
C THR A 62 0.66 -2.24 -19.99
N VAL A 63 1.42 -3.34 -20.08
CA VAL A 63 2.28 -3.82 -19.00
C VAL A 63 3.72 -3.53 -19.37
N LEU A 64 4.40 -2.70 -18.57
CA LEU A 64 5.82 -2.43 -18.71
C LEU A 64 6.57 -3.27 -17.69
N VAL A 65 7.57 -4.03 -18.14
CA VAL A 65 8.45 -4.82 -17.27
C VAL A 65 9.87 -4.26 -17.40
N LEU A 66 10.30 -3.50 -16.40
CA LEU A 66 11.65 -2.96 -16.28
C LEU A 66 12.44 -3.86 -15.34
N ALA A 67 13.41 -4.56 -15.89
CA ALA A 67 14.25 -5.46 -15.13
C ALA A 67 15.70 -5.43 -15.63
N GLY A 68 16.63 -5.68 -14.71
CA GLY A 68 18.07 -5.75 -14.99
C GLY A 68 18.51 -6.82 -16.01
N GLY A 69 17.57 -7.62 -16.50
CA GLY A 69 17.73 -8.41 -17.73
C GLY A 69 18.74 -9.55 -17.62
N GLY A 70 18.30 -10.69 -17.10
CA GLY A 70 18.86 -11.96 -17.57
C GLY A 70 18.34 -12.25 -18.99
N PRO A 71 19.13 -12.87 -19.89
CA PRO A 71 18.68 -13.19 -21.26
C PRO A 71 17.42 -14.07 -21.29
N ASP A 72 17.10 -14.74 -20.18
CA ASP A 72 15.98 -15.66 -20.04
C ASP A 72 14.65 -14.97 -19.68
N LEU A 73 14.63 -13.68 -19.37
CA LEU A 73 13.42 -13.00 -18.93
C LEU A 73 12.28 -13.05 -19.97
N PRO A 74 12.51 -12.73 -21.26
CA PRO A 74 11.49 -12.92 -22.29
C PRO A 74 11.04 -14.38 -22.42
N ALA A 75 11.97 -15.33 -22.30
CA ALA A 75 11.65 -16.77 -22.38
C ALA A 75 10.77 -17.24 -21.20
N ARG A 76 10.96 -16.68 -20.01
CA ARG A 76 10.15 -16.97 -18.82
C ARG A 76 8.76 -16.34 -18.85
N LEU A 77 8.66 -15.11 -19.36
CA LEU A 77 7.37 -14.42 -19.46
C LEU A 77 6.54 -14.93 -20.64
N GLY A 78 7.17 -15.37 -21.72
CA GLY A 78 6.51 -15.81 -22.95
C GLY A 78 5.34 -16.79 -22.76
N PRO A 79 5.48 -17.86 -21.94
CA PRO A 79 4.37 -18.77 -21.65
C PRO A 79 3.14 -18.10 -21.03
N VAL A 80 3.34 -17.13 -20.12
CA VAL A 80 2.23 -16.38 -19.50
C VAL A 80 1.70 -15.31 -20.47
N GLU A 81 2.58 -14.65 -21.21
CA GLU A 81 2.19 -13.67 -22.22
C GLU A 81 1.32 -14.27 -23.33
N ALA A 82 1.60 -15.51 -23.73
CA ALA A 82 0.83 -16.24 -24.74
C ALA A 82 -0.62 -16.55 -24.31
N THR A 83 -0.96 -16.46 -23.02
CA THR A 83 -2.34 -16.65 -22.54
C THR A 83 -3.11 -15.33 -22.43
N LEU A 84 -2.44 -14.19 -22.62
CA LEU A 84 -3.06 -12.87 -22.50
C LEU A 84 -3.95 -12.55 -23.71
N PRO A 85 -5.05 -11.80 -23.50
CA PRO A 85 -5.86 -11.33 -24.62
C PRO A 85 -5.10 -10.28 -25.44
N ALA A 86 -5.46 -10.14 -26.71
CA ALA A 86 -4.83 -9.19 -27.64
C ALA A 86 -4.91 -7.71 -27.21
N ASP A 87 -5.82 -7.40 -26.27
CA ASP A 87 -5.97 -6.09 -25.66
C ASP A 87 -4.87 -5.76 -24.63
N VAL A 88 -4.03 -6.73 -24.26
CA VAL A 88 -2.88 -6.56 -23.37
C VAL A 88 -1.59 -6.52 -24.18
N ALA A 89 -0.82 -5.46 -24.00
CA ALA A 89 0.51 -5.32 -24.59
C ALA A 89 1.58 -5.38 -23.49
N VAL A 90 2.44 -6.39 -23.53
CA VAL A 90 3.58 -6.52 -22.62
C VAL A 90 4.84 -5.97 -23.29
N HIS A 91 5.56 -5.11 -22.59
CA HIS A 91 6.82 -4.54 -23.06
C HIS A 91 7.91 -4.77 -22.02
N VAL A 92 8.86 -5.63 -22.36
CA VAL A 92 10.08 -5.82 -21.57
C VAL A 92 11.09 -4.74 -21.95
N VAL A 93 11.44 -3.90 -20.99
CA VAL A 93 12.39 -2.79 -21.16
C VAL A 93 13.65 -3.12 -20.36
N PRO A 94 14.80 -3.32 -21.01
CA PRO A 94 16.05 -3.57 -20.31
C PRO A 94 16.45 -2.39 -19.41
N GLY A 95 16.82 -2.69 -18.17
CA GLY A 95 17.41 -1.73 -17.24
C GLY A 95 16.78 -1.72 -15.86
N ASP A 96 17.38 -0.95 -14.96
CA ASP A 96 16.93 -0.79 -13.58
C ASP A 96 15.76 0.21 -13.45
N PRO A 97 15.15 0.34 -12.25
CA PRO A 97 14.02 1.25 -12.01
C PRO A 97 14.25 2.72 -12.40
N SER A 98 15.49 3.20 -12.55
CA SER A 98 15.79 4.56 -13.03
C SER A 98 15.29 4.84 -14.46
N ARG A 99 15.02 3.78 -15.25
CA ARG A 99 14.48 3.89 -16.61
C ARG A 99 12.97 4.11 -16.64
N LEU A 100 12.29 4.01 -15.50
CA LEU A 100 10.84 4.15 -15.38
C LEU A 100 10.29 5.44 -16.00
N PRO A 101 10.89 6.64 -15.81
CA PRO A 101 10.38 7.86 -16.43
C PRO A 101 10.34 7.81 -17.96
N VAL A 102 11.35 7.20 -18.57
CA VAL A 102 11.42 7.05 -20.04
C VAL A 102 10.40 6.03 -20.52
N ALA A 103 10.30 4.88 -19.84
CA ALA A 103 9.36 3.82 -20.19
C ALA A 103 7.90 4.28 -20.09
N LEU A 104 7.53 4.96 -18.99
CA LEU A 104 6.18 5.49 -18.80
C LEU A 104 5.82 6.55 -19.84
N LYS A 105 6.78 7.42 -20.19
CA LYS A 105 6.59 8.42 -21.25
C LYS A 105 6.36 7.75 -22.60
N ALA A 106 7.17 6.76 -22.96
CA ALA A 106 7.05 6.02 -24.21
C ALA A 106 5.72 5.26 -24.31
N ALA A 107 5.24 4.71 -23.19
CA ALA A 107 3.93 4.05 -23.11
C ALA A 107 2.74 5.02 -23.14
N GLY A 108 2.97 6.33 -23.07
CA GLY A 108 1.92 7.33 -22.97
C GLY A 108 1.07 7.19 -21.71
N ALA A 109 1.64 6.69 -20.60
CA ALA A 109 0.91 6.35 -19.37
C ALA A 109 0.21 7.56 -18.73
N ALA A 110 0.69 8.78 -19.01
CA ALA A 110 0.16 10.01 -18.45
C ALA A 110 -1.35 10.20 -18.75
N GLY A 111 -2.09 10.64 -17.74
CA GLY A 111 -3.52 10.96 -17.85
C GLY A 111 -4.45 9.75 -17.93
N ALA A 112 -3.93 8.52 -17.79
CA ALA A 112 -4.70 7.29 -17.64
C ALA A 112 -4.42 6.64 -16.28
N PRO A 113 -5.26 5.70 -15.81
CA PRO A 113 -4.95 4.90 -14.62
C PRO A 113 -3.57 4.25 -14.74
N LEU A 114 -2.71 4.52 -13.76
CA LEU A 114 -1.36 3.99 -13.67
C LEU A 114 -1.15 3.35 -12.29
N LEU A 115 -0.77 2.08 -12.29
CA LEU A 115 -0.17 1.42 -11.13
C LEU A 115 1.31 1.17 -11.44
N THR A 116 2.18 1.73 -10.60
CA THR A 116 3.61 1.47 -10.61
C THR A 116 3.95 0.57 -9.42
N VAL A 117 4.71 -0.49 -9.67
CA VAL A 117 5.30 -1.35 -8.66
C VAL A 117 6.81 -1.25 -8.82
N ALA A 118 7.49 -0.75 -7.80
CA ALA A 118 8.93 -0.56 -7.81
C ALA A 118 9.55 -1.33 -6.64
N GLU A 119 10.35 -2.36 -6.92
CA GLU A 119 10.99 -3.20 -5.90
C GLU A 119 12.49 -2.94 -5.79
N GLY A 120 12.96 -2.81 -4.55
CA GLY A 120 14.36 -2.52 -4.24
C GLY A 120 14.83 -1.16 -4.78
N ALA A 121 13.91 -0.22 -4.97
CA ALA A 121 14.19 1.07 -5.59
C ALA A 121 14.23 2.19 -4.56
N ASP A 122 15.22 3.07 -4.68
CA ASP A 122 15.22 4.32 -3.94
C ASP A 122 14.04 5.21 -4.39
N PRO A 123 13.44 6.00 -3.48
CA PRO A 123 12.39 6.96 -3.81
C PRO A 123 12.94 8.20 -4.52
N ALA A 124 13.73 8.00 -5.59
CA ALA A 124 14.33 9.07 -6.35
C ALA A 124 13.23 10.00 -6.89
N PRO A 125 13.40 11.34 -6.80
CA PRO A 125 12.36 12.29 -7.22
C PRO A 125 11.85 12.08 -8.65
N ALA A 126 12.72 11.67 -9.58
CA ALA A 126 12.35 11.38 -10.96
C ALA A 126 11.42 10.15 -11.09
N LEU A 127 11.67 9.09 -10.32
CA LEU A 127 10.83 7.89 -10.26
C LEU A 127 9.45 8.25 -9.71
N LEU A 128 9.41 8.96 -8.58
CA LEU A 128 8.16 9.34 -7.94
C LEU A 128 7.33 10.29 -8.82
N ALA A 129 7.97 11.29 -9.43
CA ALA A 129 7.31 12.22 -10.35
C ALA A 129 6.72 11.49 -11.57
N ALA A 130 7.42 10.51 -12.12
CA ALA A 130 6.93 9.71 -13.23
C ALA A 130 5.73 8.84 -12.81
N ALA A 131 5.79 8.19 -11.65
CA ALA A 131 4.69 7.39 -11.12
C ALA A 131 3.43 8.25 -10.83
N ALA A 132 3.59 9.52 -10.46
CA ALA A 132 2.48 10.44 -10.18
C ALA A 132 1.76 10.99 -11.43
N THR A 133 2.20 10.64 -12.64
CA THR A 133 1.61 11.14 -13.91
C THR A 133 0.25 10.52 -14.26
N GLY A 134 -0.10 9.40 -13.61
CA GLY A 134 -1.38 8.70 -13.81
C GLY A 134 -2.61 9.47 -13.31
N ARG A 135 -3.78 9.09 -13.82
CA ARG A 135 -5.09 9.61 -13.39
C ARG A 135 -6.10 8.45 -13.32
N PRO A 136 -6.29 7.79 -12.15
CA PRO A 136 -5.52 7.94 -10.91
C PRO A 136 -4.08 7.40 -11.03
N ALA A 137 -3.20 7.83 -10.12
CA ALA A 137 -1.85 7.32 -9.96
C ALA A 137 -1.75 6.55 -8.64
N GLU A 138 -1.19 5.35 -8.70
CA GLU A 138 -0.95 4.46 -7.57
C GLU A 138 0.48 3.92 -7.66
N LEU A 139 1.19 3.88 -6.53
CA LEU A 139 2.58 3.45 -6.45
C LEU A 139 2.76 2.50 -5.26
N LEU A 140 3.18 1.27 -5.53
CA LEU A 140 3.69 0.32 -4.53
C LEU A 140 5.22 0.31 -4.63
N LEU A 141 5.91 0.65 -3.55
CA LEU A 141 7.36 0.82 -3.52
C LEU A 141 7.95 -0.01 -2.39
N THR A 142 9.05 -0.71 -2.65
CA THR A 142 9.79 -1.44 -1.61
C THR A 142 11.27 -1.10 -1.65
N ALA A 143 11.89 -0.96 -0.48
CA ALA A 143 13.35 -0.87 -0.34
C ALA A 143 13.80 -1.39 1.03
N GLU A 144 15.10 -1.64 1.15
CA GLU A 144 15.73 -1.88 2.45
C GLU A 144 15.78 -0.57 3.27
N ARG A 145 15.77 -0.67 4.60
CA ARG A 145 15.87 0.51 5.49
C ARG A 145 17.25 1.16 5.45
N PRO A 146 17.38 2.46 5.82
CA PRO A 146 16.35 3.35 6.40
C PRO A 146 15.80 4.37 5.39
N VAL A 147 14.57 4.18 4.91
CA VAL A 147 13.92 5.11 3.98
C VAL A 147 12.60 5.62 4.56
N ALA A 148 12.44 6.94 4.60
CA ALA A 148 11.18 7.61 4.99
C ALA A 148 10.32 7.85 3.74
N PHE A 149 9.50 6.87 3.36
CA PHE A 149 8.75 6.92 2.10
C PHE A 149 7.56 7.88 2.16
N ARG A 150 6.86 7.96 3.29
CA ARG A 150 5.64 8.78 3.41
C ARG A 150 5.85 10.24 3.00
N ALA A 151 6.92 10.87 3.48
CA ALA A 151 7.25 12.26 3.14
C ALA A 151 7.61 12.43 1.65
N ALA A 152 8.38 11.49 1.09
CA ALA A 152 8.76 11.50 -0.31
C ALA A 152 7.54 11.33 -1.23
N LEU A 153 6.65 10.39 -0.91
CA LEU A 153 5.39 10.15 -1.64
C LEU A 153 4.47 11.38 -1.60
N THR A 154 4.33 12.00 -0.43
CA THR A 154 3.50 13.21 -0.27
C THR A 154 4.05 14.36 -1.09
N THR A 155 5.38 14.58 -1.05
CA THR A 155 6.08 15.60 -1.85
C THR A 155 5.91 15.38 -3.35
N ALA A 156 5.86 14.11 -3.79
CA ALA A 156 5.62 13.75 -5.18
C ALA A 156 4.17 13.91 -5.66
N GLY A 157 3.24 14.25 -4.76
CA GLY A 157 1.83 14.53 -5.08
C GLY A 157 0.85 13.39 -4.82
N PHE A 158 1.26 12.34 -4.10
CA PHE A 158 0.33 11.35 -3.54
C PHE A 158 -0.28 11.90 -2.25
N ARG A 159 -1.58 12.17 -2.24
CA ARG A 159 -2.29 12.75 -1.09
C ARG A 159 -2.43 11.78 0.08
N LEU A 160 -2.40 10.49 -0.23
CA LEU A 160 -2.52 9.40 0.71
C LEU A 160 -1.28 8.53 0.58
N ALA A 161 -0.62 8.27 1.71
CA ALA A 161 0.53 7.40 1.78
C ALA A 161 0.44 6.51 3.01
N ALA A 162 0.81 5.24 2.84
CA ALA A 162 1.00 4.29 3.93
C ALA A 162 2.39 3.67 3.81
N GLU A 163 2.97 3.30 4.94
CA GLU A 163 4.20 2.53 4.99
C GLU A 163 4.13 1.53 6.14
N VAL A 164 4.75 0.37 5.94
CA VAL A 164 4.92 -0.68 6.95
C VAL A 164 6.28 -1.33 6.73
N GLU A 165 6.96 -1.64 7.83
CA GLU A 165 8.20 -2.39 7.77
C GLU A 165 7.92 -3.88 7.95
N LEU A 166 8.49 -4.69 7.06
CA LEU A 166 8.51 -6.14 7.10
C LEU A 166 9.75 -6.59 7.87
N VAL A 167 9.53 -7.30 8.97
CA VAL A 167 10.56 -7.80 9.87
C VAL A 167 10.59 -9.33 9.82
N PRO A 168 11.54 -9.93 9.09
CA PRO A 168 11.69 -11.38 9.01
C PRO A 168 12.12 -11.98 10.34
N ALA A 169 11.56 -13.14 10.70
CA ALA A 169 11.92 -13.87 11.92
C ALA A 169 13.26 -14.59 11.81
N ASP A 170 13.72 -14.86 10.58
CA ASP A 170 14.99 -15.53 10.28
C ASP A 170 16.21 -14.59 10.35
N GLY A 171 16.00 -13.30 10.64
CA GLY A 171 17.07 -12.30 10.72
C GLY A 171 17.54 -11.75 9.38
N SER A 172 16.89 -12.11 8.27
CA SER A 172 17.15 -11.49 6.97
C SER A 172 16.82 -9.97 6.99
N PRO A 173 17.40 -9.17 6.06
CA PRO A 173 17.22 -7.72 6.06
C PRO A 173 15.76 -7.29 6.03
N THR A 174 15.43 -6.30 6.86
CA THR A 174 14.09 -5.69 6.89
C THR A 174 13.85 -4.89 5.62
N ARG A 175 12.63 -4.95 5.09
CA ARG A 175 12.20 -4.12 3.96
C ARG A 175 11.01 -3.26 4.36
N VAL A 176 10.95 -2.04 3.84
CA VAL A 176 9.77 -1.20 3.97
C VAL A 176 8.94 -1.32 2.71
N VAL A 177 7.64 -1.50 2.89
CA VAL A 177 6.64 -1.39 1.84
C VAL A 177 5.92 -0.07 2.03
N ALA A 178 5.88 0.73 0.98
CA ALA A 178 5.14 1.97 0.94
C ALA A 178 4.14 1.97 -0.20
N PHE A 179 2.98 2.57 0.04
CA PHE A 179 1.94 2.74 -0.94
C PHE A 179 1.52 4.19 -1.02
N GLY A 180 1.55 4.77 -2.22
CA GLY A 180 1.09 6.12 -2.52
C GLY A 180 -0.13 6.08 -3.43
N THR A 181 -1.17 6.83 -3.10
CA THR A 181 -2.38 6.94 -3.92
C THR A 181 -3.06 8.30 -3.75
N ASN A 182 -4.03 8.57 -4.62
CA ASN A 182 -4.96 9.70 -4.51
C ASN A 182 -6.41 9.24 -4.28
N LEU A 183 -6.63 7.95 -4.00
CA LEU A 183 -7.95 7.33 -3.82
C LEU A 183 -8.07 6.69 -2.44
N ASP A 184 -9.05 7.13 -1.65
CA ASP A 184 -9.31 6.56 -0.32
C ASP A 184 -9.56 5.05 -0.38
N LYS A 185 -10.35 4.60 -1.36
CA LYS A 185 -10.65 3.18 -1.57
C LYS A 185 -9.41 2.33 -1.88
N SER A 186 -8.44 2.89 -2.61
CA SER A 186 -7.19 2.17 -2.90
C SER A 186 -6.32 2.07 -1.66
N LEU A 187 -6.28 3.11 -0.82
CA LEU A 187 -5.56 3.06 0.47
C LEU A 187 -6.20 2.03 1.40
N GLU A 188 -7.53 2.03 1.49
CA GLU A 188 -8.29 1.05 2.28
C GLU A 188 -8.00 -0.38 1.82
N ALA A 189 -8.10 -0.65 0.51
CA ALA A 189 -7.80 -1.97 -0.04
C ALA A 189 -6.34 -2.40 0.18
N PHE A 190 -5.37 -1.49 0.07
CA PHE A 190 -3.98 -1.78 0.40
C PHE A 190 -3.82 -2.16 1.88
N LYS A 191 -4.47 -1.42 2.78
CA LYS A 191 -4.43 -1.71 4.22
C LYS A 191 -5.10 -3.04 4.54
N ASP A 192 -6.23 -3.34 3.93
CA ASP A 192 -6.90 -4.64 4.11
C ASP A 192 -6.01 -5.77 3.58
N ALA A 193 -5.42 -5.60 2.39
CA ALA A 193 -4.51 -6.57 1.81
C ALA A 193 -3.29 -6.85 2.69
N LEU A 194 -2.75 -5.87 3.42
CA LEU A 194 -1.68 -6.11 4.39
C LEU A 194 -2.09 -7.06 5.52
N TRP A 195 -3.31 -6.94 6.04
CA TRP A 195 -3.73 -7.72 7.22
C TRP A 195 -4.46 -9.02 6.88
N ASP A 196 -4.89 -9.18 5.62
CA ASP A 196 -5.61 -10.35 5.14
C ASP A 196 -4.71 -11.41 4.49
N VAL A 197 -3.39 -11.17 4.40
CA VAL A 197 -2.43 -12.22 4.00
C VAL A 197 -2.42 -13.37 5.01
N ASP A 198 -2.25 -14.60 4.52
CA ASP A 198 -2.23 -15.80 5.40
C ASP A 198 -1.20 -15.61 6.52
N GLU A 199 -1.58 -15.96 7.77
CA GLU A 199 -0.77 -15.77 8.98
C GLU A 199 0.69 -16.14 8.70
N GLY A 200 1.49 -15.09 8.54
CA GLY A 200 2.79 -15.19 7.91
C GLY A 200 3.79 -15.83 8.86
N ALA A 201 3.88 -17.17 8.86
CA ALA A 201 4.91 -17.88 9.61
C ALA A 201 6.30 -17.38 9.16
N GLY A 202 6.88 -16.41 9.87
CA GLY A 202 8.22 -15.87 9.60
C GLY A 202 8.32 -14.38 9.24
N VAL A 203 7.24 -13.60 9.16
CA VAL A 203 7.32 -12.13 8.97
C VAL A 203 6.38 -11.41 9.93
N ARG A 204 6.87 -10.37 10.59
CA ARG A 204 6.08 -9.46 11.44
C ARG A 204 6.09 -8.05 10.88
N TYR A 205 5.09 -7.26 11.21
CA TYR A 205 5.04 -5.84 10.87
C TYR A 205 5.64 -4.98 11.95
N ARG A 206 6.26 -3.88 11.55
CA ARG A 206 6.58 -2.76 12.43
C ARG A 206 6.08 -1.48 11.77
N ASP A 207 5.42 -0.65 12.55
CA ASP A 207 5.05 0.70 12.10
C ASP A 207 6.30 1.60 12.18
N PRO A 208 6.79 2.17 11.07
CA PRO A 208 7.95 3.07 11.09
C PRO A 208 7.71 4.34 11.93
N ALA A 209 6.45 4.71 12.16
CA ALA A 209 6.08 5.86 12.97
C ALA A 209 5.89 5.55 14.46
N ASP A 210 5.83 4.27 14.88
CA ASP A 210 5.69 3.90 16.29
C ASP A 210 7.04 4.07 17.02
N PRO A 211 7.17 5.03 17.95
CA PRO A 211 8.42 5.25 18.68
C PRO A 211 8.83 4.06 19.55
N ALA A 212 7.87 3.22 19.96
CA ALA A 212 8.15 1.99 20.70
C ALA A 212 8.63 0.85 19.79
N GLY A 213 8.48 0.98 18.48
CA GLY A 213 8.91 0.00 17.49
C GLY A 213 8.29 -1.39 17.70
N ALA A 214 7.04 -1.46 18.16
CA ALA A 214 6.39 -2.73 18.47
C ALA A 214 6.30 -3.63 17.22
N LEU A 215 6.62 -4.91 17.41
CA LEU A 215 6.42 -5.92 16.37
C LEU A 215 4.99 -6.45 16.44
N LEU A 216 4.31 -6.46 15.31
CA LEU A 216 2.93 -6.88 15.15
C LEU A 216 2.89 -8.20 14.40
N ASP A 217 2.23 -9.19 14.97
CA ASP A 217 1.93 -10.42 14.26
C ASP A 217 0.88 -10.12 13.18
N ILE A 218 1.10 -10.66 11.98
CA ILE A 218 0.18 -10.53 10.87
C ILE A 218 -1.06 -11.35 11.20
N SER A 219 -2.19 -10.68 11.43
CA SER A 219 -3.45 -11.30 11.76
C SER A 219 -4.62 -10.44 11.27
N PRO A 220 -5.75 -11.05 10.88
CA PRO A 220 -6.98 -10.31 10.59
C PRO A 220 -7.49 -9.48 11.78
N ARG A 221 -7.02 -9.75 13.00
CA ARG A 221 -7.32 -8.97 14.21
C ARG A 221 -6.02 -8.57 14.92
N PRO A 222 -5.38 -7.47 14.50
CA PRO A 222 -4.11 -7.05 15.07
C PRO A 222 -4.25 -6.64 16.54
N GLU A 223 -3.15 -6.78 17.30
CA GLU A 223 -3.11 -6.39 18.72
C GLU A 223 -3.35 -4.87 18.87
N PRO A 224 -4.36 -4.43 19.63
CA PRO A 224 -4.78 -3.03 19.62
C PRO A 224 -3.87 -2.10 20.45
N GLY A 225 -2.97 -2.60 21.28
CA GLY A 225 -2.13 -1.85 22.20
C GLY A 225 -1.37 -0.70 21.58
N PRO A 226 -0.52 -0.91 20.55
CA PRO A 226 0.17 0.15 19.83
C PRO A 226 -0.78 1.18 19.24
N LEU A 227 -1.89 0.74 18.64
CA LEU A 227 -2.89 1.66 18.11
C LEU A 227 -3.52 2.52 19.22
N ARG A 228 -3.86 1.94 20.37
CA ARG A 228 -4.40 2.69 21.52
C ARG A 228 -3.44 3.77 22.01
N ARG A 229 -2.14 3.45 22.12
CA ARG A 229 -1.12 4.44 22.50
C ARG A 229 -1.05 5.58 21.49
N GLU A 230 -1.05 5.26 20.20
CA GLU A 230 -0.98 6.26 19.15
C GLU A 230 -2.23 7.14 19.09
N LEU A 231 -3.43 6.58 19.26
CA LEU A 231 -4.66 7.38 19.32
C LEU A 231 -4.69 8.32 20.54
N LEU A 232 -4.19 7.89 21.70
CA LEU A 232 -4.01 8.76 22.87
C LEU A 232 -3.02 9.89 22.59
N ALA A 233 -1.89 9.56 21.93
CA ALA A 233 -0.90 10.56 21.54
C ALA A 233 -1.49 11.57 20.54
N GLU A 234 -2.31 11.12 19.59
CA GLU A 234 -3.00 12.01 18.64
C GLU A 234 -3.99 12.93 19.33
N LEU A 235 -4.82 12.41 20.23
CA LEU A 235 -5.76 13.24 21.01
C LEU A 235 -5.01 14.26 21.89
N ALA A 236 -3.85 13.88 22.44
CA ALA A 236 -3.02 14.79 23.22
C ALA A 236 -2.40 15.91 22.34
N ARG A 237 -2.01 15.60 21.10
CA ARG A 237 -1.42 16.58 20.16
C ARG A 237 -2.47 17.51 19.55
N SER A 238 -3.63 16.99 19.19
CA SER A 238 -4.61 17.68 18.35
C SER A 238 -5.90 18.09 19.08
N GLY A 239 -6.08 17.65 20.33
CA GLY A 239 -7.32 17.86 21.07
C GLY A 239 -8.44 16.88 20.68
N PRO A 240 -9.70 17.19 21.02
CA PRO A 240 -10.85 16.35 20.69
C PRO A 240 -10.99 16.12 19.18
N ARG A 241 -11.33 14.88 18.80
CA ARG A 241 -11.47 14.45 17.40
C ARG A 241 -12.70 13.58 17.23
N THR A 242 -13.34 13.69 16.07
CA THR A 242 -14.41 12.76 15.68
C THR A 242 -13.85 11.36 15.41
N VAL A 243 -14.68 10.32 15.54
CA VAL A 243 -14.32 8.95 15.15
C VAL A 243 -13.89 8.89 13.68
N THR A 244 -14.51 9.67 12.78
CA THR A 244 -14.08 9.78 11.38
C THR A 244 -12.66 10.30 11.24
N GLU A 245 -12.29 11.35 11.99
CA GLU A 245 -10.93 11.88 11.98
C GLU A 245 -9.92 10.87 12.55
N LEU A 246 -10.27 10.14 13.61
CA LEU A 246 -9.42 9.10 14.17
C LEU A 246 -9.24 7.91 13.22
N ARG A 247 -10.29 7.52 12.47
CA ARG A 247 -10.19 6.50 11.43
C ARG A 247 -9.27 6.93 10.30
N ARG A 248 -9.38 8.18 9.87
CA ARG A 248 -8.50 8.78 8.87
C ARG A 248 -7.05 8.79 9.37
N HIS A 249 -6.82 9.28 10.60
CA HIS A 249 -5.50 9.25 11.24
C HIS A 249 -4.93 7.84 11.26
N THR A 250 -5.71 6.86 11.71
CA THR A 250 -5.30 5.44 11.75
C THR A 250 -4.83 4.97 10.37
N ALA A 251 -5.64 5.16 9.32
CA ALA A 251 -5.30 4.69 7.98
C ALA A 251 -4.07 5.38 7.37
N THR A 252 -3.84 6.67 7.66
CA THR A 252 -2.77 7.45 7.03
C THR A 252 -1.49 7.59 7.85
N ALA A 253 -1.59 7.47 9.17
CA ALA A 253 -0.49 7.72 10.09
C ALA A 253 0.14 6.43 10.65
N THR A 254 -0.60 5.32 10.66
CA THR A 254 -0.14 4.07 11.29
C THR A 254 -0.14 2.89 10.32
N ALA A 255 0.32 1.72 10.75
CA ALA A 255 0.23 0.46 9.99
C ALA A 255 -1.21 -0.12 9.94
N TYR A 256 -2.12 0.29 10.82
CA TYR A 256 -3.45 -0.30 11.00
C TYR A 256 -4.47 0.13 9.92
N ARG A 257 -5.61 -0.57 9.87
CA ARG A 257 -6.77 -0.23 9.04
C ARG A 257 -7.67 0.78 9.76
N ALA A 258 -8.43 1.56 9.00
CA ALA A 258 -9.49 2.42 9.56
C ALA A 258 -10.52 1.61 10.38
N ALA A 259 -10.75 0.34 10.03
CA ALA A 259 -11.66 -0.53 10.77
C ALA A 259 -11.18 -0.85 12.19
N ASP A 260 -9.86 -0.89 12.42
CA ASP A 260 -9.26 -1.24 13.71
C ASP A 260 -9.46 -0.12 14.76
N THR A 261 -9.71 1.12 14.32
CA THR A 261 -9.93 2.28 15.19
C THR A 261 -11.08 2.06 16.17
N VAL A 262 -12.20 1.46 15.73
CA VAL A 262 -13.39 1.31 16.58
C VAL A 262 -13.10 0.40 17.76
N ALA A 263 -12.40 -0.71 17.54
CA ALA A 263 -12.00 -1.62 18.61
C ALA A 263 -11.07 -0.92 19.60
N ALA A 264 -10.03 -0.23 19.10
CA ALA A 264 -9.10 0.52 19.94
C ALA A 264 -9.78 1.63 20.77
N VAL A 265 -10.68 2.41 20.17
CA VAL A 265 -11.46 3.45 20.88
C VAL A 265 -12.40 2.83 21.91
N THR A 266 -13.03 1.71 21.58
CA THR A 266 -13.91 0.99 22.50
C THR A 266 -13.15 0.58 23.76
N ASP A 267 -11.96 0.00 23.61
CA ASP A 267 -11.11 -0.38 24.76
C ASP A 267 -10.66 0.85 25.58
N LEU A 268 -10.35 1.96 24.92
CA LEU A 268 -9.97 3.20 25.60
C LEU A 268 -11.15 3.78 26.41
N LEU A 269 -12.38 3.68 25.89
CA LEU A 269 -13.59 4.07 26.62
C LEU A 269 -13.84 3.16 27.83
N HIS A 270 -13.72 1.84 27.66
CA HIS A 270 -13.91 0.87 28.75
C HIS A 270 -12.90 1.06 29.88
N SER A 271 -11.65 1.41 29.56
CA SER A 271 -10.62 1.70 30.56
C SER A 271 -10.71 3.11 31.17
N GLY A 272 -11.62 3.96 30.68
CA GLY A 272 -11.74 5.36 31.12
C GLY A 272 -10.60 6.26 30.65
N ALA A 273 -9.75 5.79 29.73
CA ALA A 273 -8.63 6.53 29.19
C ALA A 273 -9.04 7.66 28.22
N VAL A 274 -10.27 7.64 27.72
CA VAL A 274 -10.89 8.71 26.91
C VAL A 274 -12.36 8.88 27.29
N ARG A 275 -12.95 9.99 26.85
CA ARG A 275 -14.40 10.25 26.93
C ARG A 275 -14.98 10.41 25.54
N ARG A 276 -16.31 10.29 25.42
CA ARG A 276 -17.04 10.54 24.18
C ARG A 276 -18.20 11.51 24.37
N ASP A 277 -18.57 12.17 23.28
CA ASP A 277 -19.78 12.98 23.14
C ASP A 277 -20.47 12.64 21.80
N PRO A 278 -21.73 12.20 21.80
CA PRO A 278 -22.60 11.92 22.96
C PRO A 278 -22.10 10.76 23.83
N VAL A 279 -22.50 10.76 25.10
CA VAL A 279 -22.12 9.75 26.11
C VAL A 279 -22.67 8.36 25.78
N ASP A 280 -23.79 8.29 25.06
CA ASP A 280 -24.51 7.06 24.72
C ASP A 280 -24.63 6.86 23.20
N GLY A 281 -24.96 5.62 22.80
CA GLY A 281 -25.17 5.26 21.41
C GLY A 281 -23.99 4.53 20.75
N ARG A 282 -24.08 4.32 19.43
CA ARG A 282 -23.02 3.69 18.64
C ARG A 282 -21.87 4.67 18.39
N LEU A 283 -20.66 4.16 18.20
CA LEU A 283 -19.50 4.96 17.75
C LEU A 283 -19.64 5.33 16.26
N GLY A 284 -20.59 6.21 15.98
CA GLY A 284 -20.78 6.86 14.69
C GLY A 284 -19.63 7.79 14.34
N GLY A 285 -19.56 8.20 13.07
CA GLY A 285 -18.43 8.98 12.57
C GLY A 285 -18.32 10.39 13.17
N ASP A 286 -19.43 10.96 13.62
CA ASP A 286 -19.57 12.29 14.23
C ASP A 286 -19.31 12.31 15.75
N VAL A 287 -19.25 11.13 16.39
CA VAL A 287 -18.96 11.02 17.81
C VAL A 287 -17.57 11.59 18.10
N VAL A 288 -17.51 12.55 19.02
CA VAL A 288 -16.26 13.21 19.41
C VAL A 288 -15.63 12.42 20.55
N ILE A 289 -14.34 12.11 20.40
CA ILE A 289 -13.50 11.47 21.42
C ILE A 289 -12.53 12.52 21.97
N SER A 290 -12.38 12.57 23.30
CA SER A 290 -11.47 13.49 23.97
C SER A 290 -10.66 12.78 25.05
N ALA A 291 -9.42 13.24 25.24
CA ALA A 291 -8.64 12.85 26.41
C ALA A 291 -9.34 13.34 27.70
N PRO A 292 -9.20 12.64 28.84
CA PRO A 292 -9.76 13.09 30.10
C PRO A 292 -9.16 14.45 30.43
N THR A 293 -9.99 15.45 30.72
CA THR A 293 -9.50 16.71 31.27
C THR A 293 -8.71 16.40 32.53
N ALA A 294 -7.43 16.80 32.56
CA ALA A 294 -6.64 16.74 33.78
C ALA A 294 -7.42 17.47 34.87
N ARG A 295 -7.79 16.76 35.94
CA ARG A 295 -8.32 17.42 37.13
C ARG A 295 -7.19 18.28 37.68
N THR A 296 -7.18 19.57 37.36
CA THR A 296 -6.47 20.57 38.14
C THR A 296 -7.07 20.51 39.53
N GLY A 297 -6.43 19.75 40.43
CA GLY A 297 -6.80 19.68 41.83
C GLY A 297 -6.68 21.08 42.43
N HIS A 298 -7.77 21.52 43.04
CA HIS A 298 -7.80 22.59 44.02
C HIS A 298 -7.42 22.00 45.38
#